data_AF-A0A623QEF6-F1
#
_entry.id   AF-A0A623QEF6-F1
#
_cell.length_a   1.000
_cell.length_b   1.000
_cell.length_c   1.000
_cell.angle_alpha   90.00
_cell.angle_beta   90.00
_cell.angle_gamma   90.00
#
_symmetry.space_group_name_H-M   'P 1'
#
loop_
_entity.id
_entity.type
_entity.pdbx_description
1 polymer ?
#
loop_
_entity_poly.entity_id
_entity_poly.type
_entity_poly.pdbx_seq_one_letter_code
_entity_poly.pdbx_strand_id
1 'polypeptide(L)' 'IYFDHESKLKLMERFHRILNDKGRLYVGNADLIPETIYFKKIFSPRGVYYEKV' A
#
# COMPACT_ATOMS: atom_id res chain seq x y z
N ILE A 1 8.75 -4.52 6.60
CA ILE A 1 10.22 -4.45 6.36
C ILE A 1 10.93 -5.79 6.14
N TYR A 2 10.42 -6.93 6.65
CA TYR A 2 11.13 -8.22 6.61
C TYR A 2 10.90 -9.09 5.36
N PHE A 3 9.89 -8.77 4.55
CA PHE A 3 9.57 -9.52 3.34
C PHE A 3 10.44 -9.11 2.15
N ASP A 4 10.75 -10.07 1.27
CA ASP A 4 11.33 -9.79 -0.04
C ASP A 4 10.35 -9.02 -0.95
N HIS A 5 10.82 -8.62 -2.13
CA HIS A 5 10.04 -7.82 -3.07
C HIS A 5 8.80 -8.55 -3.60
N GLU A 6 8.92 -9.83 -3.99
CA GLU A 6 7.78 -10.58 -4.55
C GLU A 6 6.69 -10.82 -3.51
N SER A 7 7.09 -11.14 -2.29
CA SER A 7 6.20 -11.34 -1.15
C SER A 7 5.43 -10.05 -0.84
N LYS A 8 6.09 -8.88 -0.92
CA LYS A 8 5.42 -7.58 -0.78
C LYS A 8 4.42 -7.31 -1.91
N LEU A 9 4.74 -7.66 -3.16
CA LEU A 9 3.81 -7.50 -4.29
C LEU A 9 2.54 -8.33 -4.08
N LYS A 10 2.69 -9.62 -3.74
CA LYS A 10 1.56 -10.51 -3.43
C LYS A 10 0.74 -10.00 -2.24
N LEU A 11 1.40 -9.39 -1.25
CA LEU A 11 0.71 -8.79 -0.11
C LEU A 11 -0.13 -7.57 -0.52
N MET A 12 0.38 -6.69 -1.39
CA MET A 12 -0.38 -5.55 -1.91
C MET A 12 -1.63 -6.01 -2.68
N GLU A 13 -1.51 -7.04 -3.52
CA GLU A 13 -2.66 -7.62 -4.22
C GLU A 13 -3.74 -8.13 -3.24
N ARG A 14 -3.33 -8.83 -2.18
CA ARG A 14 -4.26 -9.32 -1.15
C ARG A 14 -4.94 -8.19 -0.39
N PHE A 15 -4.22 -7.13 -0.04
CA PHE A 15 -4.81 -5.95 0.59
C PHE A 15 -5.82 -5.27 -0.33
N HIS A 16 -5.53 -5.14 -1.63
CA HIS A 16 -6.47 -4.57 -2.60
C HIS A 16 -7.82 -5.31 -2.63
N ARG A 17 -7.78 -6.65 -2.57
CA ARG A 17 -8.99 -7.50 -2.59
C ARG A 17 -9.87 -7.35 -1.35
N ILE A 18 -9.30 -7.08 -0.19
CA ILE A 18 -10.06 -6.97 1.07
C ILE A 18 -10.45 -5.53 1.42
N LEU A 19 -9.79 -4.54 0.84
CA LEU A 19 -10.14 -3.13 1.05
C LEU A 19 -11.40 -2.77 0.26
N ASN A 20 -12.30 -2.03 0.91
CA ASN A 20 -13.41 -1.36 0.24
C ASN A 20 -12.89 -0.34 -0.78
N ASP A 21 -13.77 0.03 -1.72
CA ASP A 21 -13.46 1.07 -2.70
C ASP A 21 -13.11 2.40 -2.01
N LYS A 22 -12.07 3.08 -2.52
CA LYS A 22 -11.45 4.26 -1.88
C LYS A 22 -10.88 4.00 -0.48
N GLY A 23 -10.69 2.73 -0.12
CA GLY A 23 -10.03 2.33 1.12
C GLY A 23 -8.59 2.86 1.18
N ARG A 24 -8.15 3.20 2.38
CA ARG A 24 -6.82 3.75 2.64
C ARG A 24 -5.96 2.75 3.39
N LEU A 25 -4.75 2.56 2.90
CA LEU A 25 -3.69 1.78 3.53
C LEU A 25 -2.66 2.74 4.13
N TYR A 26 -2.46 2.64 5.43
CA TYR A 26 -1.41 3.33 6.17
C TYR A 26 -0.30 2.32 6.47
N VAL A 27 0.93 2.70 6.18
CA VAL A 27 2.09 1.81 6.28
C VAL A 27 3.10 2.37 7.28
N GLY A 28 3.97 1.53 7.81
CA GLY A 28 5.02 1.97 8.72
C GLY A 28 6.00 2.92 8.04
N ASN A 29 6.58 3.85 8.79
CA ASN A 29 7.54 4.83 8.25
C ASN A 29 8.76 4.19 7.57
N ALA A 30 9.18 3.01 8.05
CA ALA A 30 10.30 2.26 7.49
C ALA A 30 9.89 1.30 6.35
N ASP A 31 8.60 1.16 6.05
CA ASP A 31 8.14 0.24 5.01
C ASP A 31 8.37 0.83 3.61
N LEU A 32 9.26 0.18 2.87
CA LEU A 32 9.42 0.39 1.44
C LEU A 32 8.31 -0.36 0.69
N ILE A 33 7.29 0.39 0.27
CA ILE A 33 6.17 -0.11 -0.53
C ILE A 33 6.61 -0.22 -1.99
N PRO A 34 6.45 -1.39 -2.63
CA PRO A 34 6.79 -1.54 -4.04
C PRO A 34 5.84 -0.70 -4.90
N GLU A 35 6.32 -0.27 -6.07
CA GLU A 35 5.43 0.31 -7.08
C GLU A 35 4.48 -0.76 -7.60
N THR A 36 3.17 -0.50 -7.55
CA THR A 36 2.13 -1.45 -7.98
C THR A 36 0.96 -0.72 -8.63
N ILE A 37 0.17 -1.46 -9.42
CA ILE A 37 -1.08 -0.96 -9.99
C ILE A 37 -2.24 -0.90 -8.99
N TYR A 38 -2.08 -1.49 -7.81
CA TYR A 38 -3.16 -1.68 -6.84
C TYR A 38 -3.43 -0.42 -6.00
N PHE A 39 -2.39 0.37 -5.74
CA PHE A 39 -2.48 1.50 -4.83
C PHE A 39 -1.81 2.73 -5.39
N LYS A 40 -2.48 3.87 -5.21
CA LYS A 40 -1.93 5.20 -5.50
C LYS A 40 -1.40 5.83 -4.23
N LYS A 41 -0.16 6.29 -4.25
CA LYS A 41 0.44 7.05 -3.14
C LYS A 41 -0.14 8.47 -3.09
N ILE A 42 -0.65 8.87 -1.93
CA ILE A 42 -1.23 10.19 -1.68
C ILE A 42 -0.44 10.90 -0.60
N PHE A 43 -0.06 12.15 -0.87
CA PHE A 43 0.53 13.05 0.11
C PHE A 43 -0.56 13.93 0.72
N SER A 44 -0.66 13.93 2.05
CA SER A 44 -1.61 14.75 2.79
C SER A 44 -0.90 15.55 3.88
N PRO A 45 -1.54 16.60 4.42
CA PRO A 45 -0.98 17.35 5.56
C PRO A 45 -0.71 16.49 6.80
N ARG A 46 -1.35 15.32 6.92
CA ARG A 46 -1.21 14.40 8.06
C ARG A 46 -0.27 13.22 7.75
N GLY A 47 0.45 13.27 6.64
CA GLY A 47 1.37 12.23 6.20
C GLY A 47 0.96 11.55 4.91
N VAL A 48 1.58 10.42 4.64
CA VAL A 48 1.43 9.66 3.40
C VAL A 48 0.54 8.45 3.63
N TYR A 49 -0.38 8.21 2.70
CA TYR A 49 -1.17 6.98 2.67
C TYR A 49 -1.28 6.47 1.23
N TYR A 50 -1.78 5.25 1.10
CA TYR A 50 -1.98 4.58 -0.18
C TYR A 50 -3.48 4.33 -0.37
N GLU A 51 -4.05 4.86 -1.44
CA GLU A 51 -5.48 4.70 -1.74
C GLU A 51 -5.67 3.58 -2.76
N LYS A 52 -6.65 2.72 -2.51
CA LYS A 52 -7.05 1.67 -3.44
C LYS A 52 -7.44 2.30 -4.78
N VAL A 53 -6.79 1.85 -5.85
CA VAL A 53 -7.16 2.17 -7.24
C VAL A 53 -8.38 1.36 -7.65
#